data_AF-A0A225DXF3-F1
#
_entry.id   AF-A0A225DXF3-F1
#
_cell.length_a   1.000
_cell.length_b   1.000
_cell.length_c   1.000
_cell.angle_alpha   90.00
_cell.angle_beta   90.00
_cell.angle_gamma   90.00
#
_symmetry.space_group_name_H-M   'P 1'
#
loop_
_entity.id
_entity.type
_entity.pdbx_description
1 polymer ?
#
loop_
_entity_poly.entity_id
_entity_poly.type
_entity_poly.pdbx_seq_one_letter_code
_entity_poly.pdbx_strand_id
1 'polypeptide(L)'
;MDEQELLRLKPELDRFLDQFTPLFGRSENDGHARRFVQGLLRGGDRRNSENIAEATNGGPVRSLQAFVAPGVWSDRALLSAVRQAVVGALTDPDAVLNVDETGFPKKGTKSVGVQRQYSGTLGRVDNCQIGVFANYASSRGHAVVDRRWYLPEEWVEDGPRCQDAGVPEGVVFRTQPELAREMIADAIAAGVPFRWVGGDSVYGDNPTFVQGGPEARQVVRPGHRVRYPGVDPATGGDSGRPTTEAVKGSAADPAPDRWRTSPGGRGDRPLTRNRLAPGGGRGRDQRTTGVRVRRGDGLVS
;
A
#
# COMPACT_ATOMS: atom_id res chain seq x y z
N MET A 1 12.66 13.19 -8.00
CA MET A 1 12.25 14.05 -9.11
C MET A 1 13.01 15.33 -8.95
N ASP A 2 13.81 15.71 -9.94
CA ASP A 2 14.51 17.00 -9.89
C ASP A 2 13.54 18.17 -10.15
N GLU A 3 14.03 19.39 -10.00
CA GLU A 3 13.21 20.60 -10.19
C GLU A 3 12.69 20.75 -11.62
N GLN A 4 13.49 20.40 -12.62
CA GLN A 4 13.11 20.55 -14.03
C GLN A 4 12.01 19.56 -14.41
N GLU A 5 12.12 18.33 -13.92
CA GLU A 5 11.12 17.28 -14.09
C GLU A 5 9.79 17.68 -13.42
N LEU A 6 9.84 18.24 -12.20
CA LEU A 6 8.64 18.72 -11.51
C LEU A 6 7.97 19.89 -12.25
N LEU A 7 8.76 20.84 -12.74
CA LEU A 7 8.23 21.98 -13.51
C LEU A 7 7.54 21.50 -14.79
N ARG A 8 8.12 20.49 -15.47
CA ARG A 8 7.54 19.88 -16.67
C ARG A 8 6.21 19.19 -16.38
N LEU A 9 6.10 18.46 -15.26
CA LEU A 9 4.89 17.72 -14.87
C LEU A 9 3.87 18.57 -14.12
N LYS A 10 4.19 19.84 -13.82
CA LYS A 10 3.35 20.71 -13.02
C LYS A 10 1.92 20.87 -13.60
N PRO A 11 1.72 21.07 -14.91
CA PRO A 11 0.36 21.19 -15.47
C PRO A 11 -0.47 19.92 -15.30
N GLU A 12 0.12 18.74 -15.49
CA GLU A 12 -0.54 17.46 -15.27
C GLU A 12 -0.83 17.22 -13.78
N LEU A 13 0.13 17.56 -12.91
CA LEU A 13 -0.03 17.47 -11.46
C LEU A 13 -1.15 18.41 -10.99
N ASP A 14 -1.20 19.63 -11.50
CA ASP A 14 -2.25 20.59 -11.12
C ASP A 14 -3.63 20.09 -11.55
N ARG A 15 -3.77 19.58 -12.78
CA ARG A 15 -5.01 18.96 -13.25
C ARG A 15 -5.42 17.75 -12.42
N PHE A 16 -4.45 16.95 -12.00
CA PHE A 16 -4.68 15.84 -11.08
C PHE A 16 -5.14 16.33 -9.71
N LEU A 17 -4.61 17.44 -9.21
CA LEU A 17 -4.99 17.99 -7.90
C LEU A 17 -6.35 18.69 -7.92
N ASP A 18 -6.77 19.24 -9.07
CA ASP A 18 -8.07 19.89 -9.25
C ASP A 18 -9.26 18.99 -8.87
N GLN A 19 -9.13 17.66 -9.02
CA GLN A 19 -10.20 16.74 -8.64
C GLN A 19 -10.39 16.62 -7.11
N PHE A 20 -9.39 17.05 -6.32
CA PHE A 20 -9.41 16.96 -4.86
C PHE A 20 -9.61 18.32 -4.19
N THR A 21 -9.45 19.43 -4.90
CA THR A 21 -9.56 20.78 -4.31
C THR A 21 -10.87 21.04 -3.56
N PRO A 22 -12.05 20.58 -4.02
CA PRO A 22 -13.29 20.75 -3.25
C PRO A 22 -13.28 20.04 -1.89
N LEU A 23 -12.41 19.05 -1.69
CA LEU A 23 -12.34 18.24 -0.48
C LEU A 23 -11.47 18.87 0.61
N PHE A 24 -10.67 19.89 0.28
CA PHE A 24 -9.78 20.56 1.24
C PHE A 24 -10.49 21.63 2.09
N GLY A 25 -11.79 21.83 1.90
CA GLY A 25 -12.59 22.79 2.65
C GLY A 25 -12.39 24.22 2.18
N ARG A 26 -11.56 25.00 2.88
CA ARG A 26 -11.33 26.41 2.56
C ARG A 26 -10.53 26.57 1.27
N SER A 27 -10.79 27.62 0.50
CA SER A 27 -10.11 27.87 -0.78
C SER A 27 -8.61 28.08 -0.62
N GLU A 28 -8.15 28.64 0.50
CA GLU A 28 -6.72 28.81 0.80
C GLU A 28 -5.98 27.46 0.93
N ASN A 29 -6.70 26.40 1.29
CA ASN A 29 -6.12 25.06 1.43
C ASN A 29 -5.72 24.44 0.09
N ASP A 30 -6.27 24.90 -1.05
CA ASP A 30 -5.79 24.47 -2.37
C ASP A 30 -4.31 24.81 -2.55
N GLY A 31 -3.94 26.06 -2.28
CA GLY A 31 -2.55 26.50 -2.33
C GLY A 31 -1.64 25.72 -1.38
N HIS A 32 -2.15 25.28 -0.23
CA HIS A 32 -1.40 24.45 0.72
C HIS A 32 -1.25 23.00 0.22
N ALA A 33 -2.30 22.39 -0.30
CA ALA A 33 -2.28 21.05 -0.87
C ALA A 33 -1.28 20.93 -2.02
N ARG A 34 -1.30 21.88 -2.97
CA ARG A 34 -0.36 21.90 -4.10
C ARG A 34 1.08 22.01 -3.66
N ARG A 35 1.39 22.94 -2.75
CA ARG A 35 2.75 23.10 -2.20
C ARG A 35 3.18 21.84 -1.45
N PHE A 36 2.29 21.25 -0.66
CA PHE A 36 2.60 20.05 0.09
C PHE A 36 2.95 18.88 -0.83
N VAL A 37 2.14 18.62 -1.86
CA VAL A 37 2.39 17.54 -2.83
C VAL A 37 3.65 17.82 -3.66
N GLN A 38 3.86 19.04 -4.12
CA GLN A 38 5.09 19.42 -4.83
C GLN A 38 6.34 19.21 -3.96
N GLY A 39 6.31 19.62 -2.68
CA GLY A 39 7.42 19.40 -1.77
C GLY A 39 7.68 17.92 -1.47
N LEU A 40 6.62 17.10 -1.40
CA LEU A 40 6.78 15.63 -1.29
C LEU A 40 7.46 15.02 -2.52
N LEU A 41 7.19 15.53 -3.72
CA LEU A 41 7.74 15.04 -4.98
C LEU A 41 9.19 15.49 -5.22
N ARG A 42 9.57 16.70 -4.80
CA ARG A 42 10.94 17.24 -4.97
C ARG A 42 12.03 16.35 -4.35
N GLY A 43 11.68 15.54 -3.35
CA GLY A 43 12.60 14.59 -2.74
C GLY A 43 13.62 15.29 -1.83
N GLY A 44 13.59 14.93 -0.55
CA GLY A 44 14.55 15.37 0.45
C GLY A 44 14.57 14.37 1.61
N ASP A 45 15.67 14.34 2.36
CA ASP A 45 15.93 13.32 3.38
C ASP A 45 14.87 13.30 4.51
N ARG A 46 14.27 14.46 4.81
CA ARG A 46 13.14 14.59 5.74
C ARG A 46 11.96 15.31 5.09
N ARG A 47 10.81 14.64 5.10
CA ARG A 47 9.52 15.13 4.56
C ARG A 47 8.63 15.70 5.67
N ASN A 48 9.10 16.75 6.35
CA ASN A 48 8.29 17.50 7.31
C ASN A 48 7.77 18.81 6.68
N SER A 49 6.80 19.47 7.32
CA SER A 49 6.21 20.70 6.78
C SER A 49 7.22 21.85 6.62
N GLU A 50 8.27 21.90 7.44
CA GLU A 50 9.33 22.92 7.38
C GLU A 50 10.16 22.77 6.10
N ASN A 51 10.75 21.59 5.91
CA ASN A 51 11.54 21.26 4.72
C ASN A 51 10.69 21.35 3.44
N ILE A 52 9.41 20.97 3.50
CA ILE A 52 8.49 21.11 2.36
C ILE A 52 8.26 22.60 2.02
N ALA A 53 8.14 23.46 3.04
CA ALA A 53 7.96 24.89 2.82
C ALA A 53 9.24 25.51 2.24
N GLU A 54 10.41 25.13 2.73
CA GLU A 54 11.71 25.55 2.19
C GLU A 54 11.86 25.12 0.74
N ALA A 55 11.55 23.86 0.42
CA ALA A 55 11.63 23.32 -0.93
C ALA A 55 10.63 23.95 -1.93
N THR A 56 9.66 24.73 -1.45
CA THR A 56 8.63 25.41 -2.26
C THR A 56 8.73 26.93 -2.19
N ASN A 57 9.97 27.45 -2.15
CA ASN A 57 10.33 28.87 -2.13
C ASN A 57 9.85 29.62 -0.88
N GLY A 58 10.08 29.05 0.31
CA GLY A 58 9.78 29.73 1.58
C GLY A 58 8.30 29.79 1.91
N GLY A 59 7.58 28.71 1.61
CA GLY A 59 6.16 28.58 1.94
C GLY A 59 5.88 28.81 3.44
N PRO A 60 4.65 29.20 3.80
CA PRO A 60 4.30 29.47 5.20
C PRO A 60 4.19 28.17 6.03
N VAL A 61 5.29 27.80 6.71
CA VAL A 61 5.43 26.56 7.51
C VAL A 61 4.24 26.33 8.44
N ARG A 62 3.84 27.33 9.24
CA ARG A 62 2.75 27.20 10.21
C ARG A 62 1.41 26.87 9.56
N SER A 63 1.09 27.49 8.43
CA SER A 63 -0.15 27.20 7.71
C SER A 63 -0.13 25.83 7.01
N LEU A 64 1.04 25.38 6.53
CA LEU A 64 1.19 24.01 6.01
C LEU A 64 1.04 22.97 7.13
N GLN A 65 1.58 23.24 8.32
CA GLN A 65 1.34 22.39 9.50
C GLN A 65 -0.14 22.37 9.87
N ALA A 66 -0.80 23.54 9.88
CA ALA A 66 -2.23 23.65 10.17
C ALA A 66 -3.10 22.93 9.11
N PHE A 67 -2.67 22.94 7.85
CA PHE A 67 -3.33 22.20 6.78
C PHE A 67 -3.27 20.69 6.99
N VAL A 68 -2.13 20.13 7.40
CA VAL A 68 -1.94 18.67 7.49
C VAL A 68 -2.42 18.07 8.81
N ALA A 69 -2.21 18.76 9.95
CA ALA A 69 -2.47 18.19 11.27
C ALA A 69 -3.88 18.53 11.79
N PRO A 70 -4.25 19.80 12.06
CA PRO A 70 -5.59 20.19 12.49
C PRO A 70 -6.53 20.56 11.32
N GLY A 71 -6.22 20.11 10.09
CA GLY A 71 -7.04 20.44 8.91
C GLY A 71 -8.48 19.98 9.07
N VAL A 72 -9.44 20.79 8.60
CA VAL A 72 -10.88 20.49 8.68
C VAL A 72 -11.38 19.54 7.57
N TRP A 73 -10.48 19.05 6.71
CA TRP A 73 -10.84 18.20 5.59
C TRP A 73 -10.93 16.73 6.00
N SER A 74 -11.83 16.00 5.36
CA SER A 74 -12.06 14.58 5.65
C SER A 74 -11.05 13.71 4.90
N ASP A 75 -10.19 13.02 5.65
CA ASP A 75 -9.22 12.09 5.07
C ASP A 75 -9.92 10.89 4.40
N ARG A 76 -11.06 10.45 4.94
CA ARG A 76 -11.94 9.44 4.32
C ARG A 76 -12.48 9.90 2.97
N ALA A 77 -12.98 11.13 2.87
CA ALA A 77 -13.49 11.66 1.59
C ALA A 77 -12.37 11.77 0.55
N LEU A 78 -11.21 12.27 0.97
CA LEU A 78 -10.02 12.34 0.11
C LEU A 78 -9.56 10.97 -0.37
N LEU A 79 -9.50 9.98 0.53
CA LEU A 79 -9.12 8.60 0.19
C LEU A 79 -10.11 7.94 -0.77
N SER A 80 -11.41 8.20 -0.61
CA SER A 80 -12.44 7.76 -1.55
C SER A 80 -12.23 8.35 -2.94
N ALA A 81 -11.95 9.65 -3.04
CA ALA A 81 -11.64 10.30 -4.31
C ALA A 81 -10.34 9.78 -4.94
N VAL A 82 -9.29 9.56 -4.14
CA VAL A 82 -8.03 8.96 -4.62
C VAL A 82 -8.29 7.57 -5.18
N ARG A 83 -9.06 6.74 -4.47
CA ARG A 83 -9.47 5.41 -4.94
C ARG A 83 -10.21 5.48 -6.27
N GLN A 84 -11.15 6.41 -6.43
CA GLN A 84 -11.87 6.60 -7.69
C GLN A 84 -10.92 7.01 -8.83
N ALA A 85 -10.00 7.95 -8.58
CA ALA A 85 -9.00 8.37 -9.55
C ALA A 85 -8.08 7.20 -9.97
N VAL A 86 -7.62 6.41 -8.99
CA VAL A 86 -6.79 5.22 -9.23
C VAL A 86 -7.53 4.18 -10.06
N VAL A 87 -8.78 3.87 -9.69
CA VAL A 87 -9.62 2.92 -10.46
C VAL A 87 -9.84 3.44 -11.87
N GLY A 88 -10.21 4.71 -12.04
CA GLY A 88 -10.40 5.33 -13.36
C GLY A 88 -9.16 5.24 -14.25
N ALA A 89 -7.96 5.37 -13.67
CA ALA A 89 -6.70 5.29 -14.40
C ALA A 89 -6.21 3.86 -14.66
N LEU A 90 -6.39 2.94 -13.70
CA LEU A 90 -5.71 1.65 -13.63
C LEU A 90 -6.61 0.43 -13.81
N THR A 91 -7.94 0.59 -13.98
CA THR A 91 -8.88 -0.54 -14.09
C THR A 91 -8.43 -1.57 -15.13
N ASP A 92 -8.46 -2.83 -14.73
CA ASP A 92 -8.10 -3.99 -15.55
C ASP A 92 -8.87 -5.23 -15.05
N PRO A 93 -9.37 -6.12 -15.95
CA PRO A 93 -10.04 -7.36 -15.57
C PRO A 93 -9.23 -8.29 -14.66
N ASP A 94 -7.89 -8.19 -14.71
CA ASP A 94 -6.95 -8.99 -13.93
C ASP A 94 -6.32 -8.21 -12.77
N ALA A 95 -6.87 -7.05 -12.41
CA ALA A 95 -6.37 -6.26 -11.30
C ALA A 95 -6.37 -7.04 -9.97
N VAL A 96 -5.37 -6.72 -9.14
CA VAL A 96 -5.10 -7.31 -7.84
C VAL A 96 -5.21 -6.22 -6.77
N LEU A 97 -5.92 -6.52 -5.69
CA LEU A 97 -5.87 -5.74 -4.46
C LEU A 97 -4.89 -6.41 -3.50
N ASN A 98 -3.70 -5.82 -3.34
CA ASN A 98 -2.70 -6.34 -2.40
C ASN A 98 -2.87 -5.67 -1.04
N VAL A 99 -2.83 -6.46 0.03
CA VAL A 99 -2.78 -5.94 1.40
C VAL A 99 -1.46 -6.33 2.04
N ASP A 100 -0.83 -5.36 2.68
CA ASP A 100 0.46 -5.53 3.36
C ASP A 100 0.56 -4.55 4.53
N GLU A 101 1.34 -4.90 5.55
CA GLU A 101 1.68 -3.98 6.63
C GLU A 101 3.07 -3.37 6.46
N THR A 102 3.23 -2.15 6.95
CA THR A 102 4.54 -1.52 7.02
C THR A 102 4.74 -0.90 8.39
N GLY A 103 5.96 -1.08 8.92
CA GLY A 103 6.35 -0.56 10.20
C GLY A 103 7.10 0.77 10.07
N PHE A 104 6.69 1.75 10.86
CA PHE A 104 7.30 3.08 10.93
C PHE A 104 8.07 3.21 12.25
N PRO A 105 9.41 3.20 12.23
CA PRO A 105 10.22 3.34 13.44
C PRO A 105 9.95 4.68 14.12
N LYS A 106 9.81 4.66 15.45
CA LYS A 106 9.54 5.88 16.23
C LYS A 106 10.42 5.94 17.47
N LYS A 107 10.68 7.17 17.91
CA LYS A 107 11.28 7.48 19.20
C LYS A 107 10.21 8.18 20.05
N GLY A 108 9.90 7.63 21.23
CA GLY A 108 8.86 8.14 22.14
C GLY A 108 7.56 7.32 22.13
N THR A 109 6.59 7.76 22.93
CA THR A 109 5.35 7.03 23.27
C THR A 109 4.06 7.72 22.82
N LYS A 110 4.18 8.92 22.23
CA LYS A 110 3.06 9.83 21.92
C LYS A 110 2.43 9.64 20.54
N SER A 111 3.10 9.00 19.60
CA SER A 111 2.51 8.72 18.27
C SER A 111 1.47 7.61 18.37
N VAL A 112 0.29 7.81 17.77
CA VAL A 112 -0.83 6.85 17.78
C VAL A 112 -0.38 5.42 17.49
N GLY A 113 -0.70 4.45 18.36
CA GLY A 113 -0.36 3.05 18.16
C GLY A 113 1.13 2.71 18.21
N VAL A 114 1.98 3.62 18.68
CA VAL A 114 3.41 3.33 18.87
C VAL A 114 3.60 2.44 20.10
N GLN A 115 4.29 1.31 19.91
CA GLN A 115 4.72 0.42 20.97
C GLN A 115 5.91 -0.42 20.51
N ARG A 116 6.50 -1.20 21.42
CA ARG A 116 7.45 -2.25 21.07
C ARG A 116 6.72 -3.44 20.46
N GLN A 117 6.79 -3.56 19.15
CA GLN A 117 6.14 -4.63 18.37
C GLN A 117 7.03 -5.07 17.22
N TYR A 118 6.76 -6.26 16.68
CA TYR A 118 7.49 -6.74 15.51
C TYR A 118 7.18 -5.85 14.30
N SER A 119 8.23 -5.40 13.61
CA SER A 119 8.12 -4.68 12.35
C SER A 119 8.84 -5.46 11.27
N GLY A 120 8.13 -5.85 10.22
CA GLY A 120 8.72 -6.51 9.05
C GLY A 120 9.82 -5.65 8.41
N THR A 121 9.60 -4.34 8.32
CA THR A 121 10.57 -3.37 7.78
C THR A 121 11.87 -3.30 8.59
N LEU A 122 11.79 -3.50 9.91
CA LEU A 122 12.96 -3.52 10.80
C LEU A 122 13.55 -4.93 11.00
N GLY A 123 12.81 -5.98 10.63
CA GLY A 123 13.16 -7.38 10.87
C GLY A 123 13.26 -7.78 12.35
N ARG A 124 12.73 -6.97 13.26
CA ARG A 124 12.85 -7.16 14.72
C ARG A 124 11.72 -6.49 15.49
N VAL A 125 11.62 -6.83 16.77
CA VAL A 125 10.79 -6.08 17.73
C VAL A 125 11.48 -4.78 18.11
N ASP A 126 10.83 -3.65 17.82
CA ASP A 126 11.31 -2.32 18.18
C ASP A 126 10.12 -1.36 18.35
N ASN A 127 10.39 -0.17 18.86
CA ASN A 127 9.37 0.86 19.01
C ASN A 127 8.95 1.41 17.63
N CYS A 128 7.74 1.09 17.21
CA CYS A 128 7.22 1.47 15.91
C CYS A 128 5.70 1.59 15.90
N GLN A 129 5.17 2.29 14.90
CA GLN A 129 3.76 2.21 14.50
C GLN A 129 3.63 1.21 13.35
N ILE A 130 2.51 0.52 13.24
CA ILE A 130 2.22 -0.35 12.09
C ILE A 130 1.00 0.20 11.36
N GLY A 131 1.12 0.37 10.04
CA GLY A 131 -0.03 0.66 9.19
C GLY A 131 -0.29 -0.49 8.23
N VAL A 132 -1.55 -0.83 8.01
CA VAL A 132 -2.03 -1.77 6.99
C VAL A 132 -2.45 -0.98 5.75
N PHE A 133 -1.98 -1.38 4.58
CA PHE A 133 -2.18 -0.65 3.32
C PHE A 133 -2.78 -1.57 2.28
N ALA A 134 -3.74 -1.04 1.50
CA ALA A 134 -4.25 -1.72 0.32
C ALA A 134 -3.73 -1.03 -0.94
N ASN A 135 -3.03 -1.79 -1.78
CA ASN A 135 -2.47 -1.34 -3.05
C ASN A 135 -3.22 -1.99 -4.21
N TYR A 136 -3.88 -1.16 -5.03
CA TYR A 136 -4.49 -1.58 -6.27
C TYR A 136 -3.43 -1.68 -7.34
N ALA A 137 -3.37 -2.81 -8.03
CA ALA A 137 -2.33 -3.05 -9.01
C ALA A 137 -2.86 -3.78 -10.24
N SER A 138 -2.39 -3.38 -11.41
CA SER A 138 -2.77 -3.93 -12.70
C SER A 138 -1.62 -3.87 -13.70
N SER A 139 -1.89 -4.28 -14.95
CA SER A 139 -0.97 -4.12 -16.08
C SER A 139 -0.64 -2.64 -16.36
N ARG A 140 -1.48 -1.71 -15.90
CA ARG A 140 -1.39 -0.26 -16.15
C ARG A 140 -0.61 0.49 -15.09
N GLY A 141 -0.29 -0.15 -13.96
CA GLY A 141 0.43 0.47 -12.85
C GLY A 141 -0.10 0.01 -11.49
N HIS A 142 0.28 0.73 -10.43
CA HIS A 142 -0.21 0.45 -9.08
C HIS A 142 -0.28 1.72 -8.23
N ALA A 143 -1.19 1.74 -7.26
CA ALA A 143 -1.31 2.82 -6.30
C ALA A 143 -2.05 2.36 -5.03
N VAL A 144 -1.72 3.01 -3.91
CA VAL A 144 -2.41 2.81 -2.62
C VAL A 144 -3.84 3.38 -2.72
N VAL A 145 -4.82 2.57 -2.32
CA VAL A 145 -6.26 2.90 -2.36
C VAL A 145 -6.94 2.84 -0.99
N ASP A 146 -6.25 2.33 0.04
CA ASP A 146 -6.70 2.37 1.42
C ASP A 146 -5.50 2.29 2.40
N ARG A 147 -5.67 2.83 3.61
CA ARG A 147 -4.69 2.82 4.70
C ARG A 147 -5.39 2.79 6.06
N ARG A 148 -4.91 1.96 6.98
CA ARG A 148 -5.41 1.89 8.37
C ARG A 148 -4.26 1.79 9.35
N TRP A 149 -4.35 2.51 10.47
CA TRP A 149 -3.42 2.30 11.57
C TRP A 149 -3.82 1.06 12.35
N TYR A 150 -2.86 0.17 12.60
CA TYR A 150 -3.03 -0.88 13.59
C TYR A 150 -2.85 -0.28 14.98
N LEU A 151 -3.92 -0.29 15.77
CA LEU A 151 -3.92 0.20 17.14
C LEU A 151 -3.86 -1.01 18.08
N PRO A 152 -2.76 -1.20 18.82
CA PRO A 152 -2.62 -2.31 19.78
C PRO A 152 -3.69 -2.28 20.88
N GLU A 153 -3.95 -3.43 21.49
CA GLU A 153 -4.93 -3.56 22.58
C GLU A 153 -4.60 -2.62 23.76
N GLU A 154 -3.32 -2.54 24.16
CA GLU A 154 -2.86 -1.63 25.22
C GLU A 154 -3.16 -0.15 24.94
N TRP A 155 -3.30 0.24 23.67
CA TRP A 155 -3.65 1.60 23.29
C TRP A 155 -5.15 1.84 23.42
N VAL A 156 -5.96 0.90 22.93
CA VAL A 156 -7.42 0.98 22.99
C VAL A 156 -7.90 1.03 24.44
N GLU A 157 -7.20 0.34 25.35
CA GLU A 157 -7.50 0.33 26.78
C GLU A 157 -7.05 1.60 27.52
N ASP A 158 -6.12 2.39 26.95
CA ASP A 158 -5.60 3.63 27.52
C ASP A 158 -6.31 4.86 26.92
N GLY A 159 -7.53 5.11 27.41
CA GLY A 159 -8.37 6.24 26.99
C GLY A 159 -7.66 7.61 27.03
N PRO A 160 -6.99 7.99 28.15
CA PRO A 160 -6.23 9.24 28.22
C PRO A 160 -5.14 9.35 27.16
N ARG A 161 -4.39 8.27 26.90
CA ARG A 161 -3.35 8.25 25.85
C ARG A 161 -3.95 8.36 24.44
N CYS A 162 -5.07 7.67 24.18
CA CYS A 162 -5.82 7.79 22.94
C CYS A 162 -6.30 9.23 22.70
N GLN A 163 -6.85 9.87 23.73
CA GLN A 163 -7.35 11.25 23.66
C GLN A 163 -6.21 12.25 23.38
N ASP A 164 -5.09 12.14 24.10
CA ASP A 164 -3.89 12.99 23.89
C ASP A 164 -3.32 12.85 22.47
N ALA A 165 -3.41 11.65 21.89
CA ALA A 165 -2.95 11.38 20.53
C ALA A 165 -4.00 11.66 19.43
N GLY A 166 -5.21 12.10 19.80
CA GLY A 166 -6.29 12.42 18.86
C GLY A 166 -6.96 11.19 18.22
N VAL A 167 -6.93 10.03 18.88
CA VAL A 167 -7.66 8.84 18.42
C VAL A 167 -9.17 9.08 18.59
N PRO A 168 -10.01 8.85 17.55
CA PRO A 168 -11.45 8.99 17.67
C PRO A 168 -12.05 8.11 18.77
N GLU A 169 -13.13 8.57 19.40
CA GLU A 169 -13.88 7.77 20.37
C GLU A 169 -14.49 6.51 19.71
N GLY A 170 -14.59 5.43 20.49
CA GLY A 170 -15.21 4.18 20.04
C GLY A 170 -14.34 3.32 19.12
N VAL A 171 -13.08 3.69 18.88
CA VAL A 171 -12.11 2.79 18.23
C VAL A 171 -11.89 1.58 19.14
N VAL A 172 -12.13 0.39 18.58
CA VAL A 172 -11.94 -0.90 19.27
C VAL A 172 -10.77 -1.64 18.65
N PHE A 173 -10.19 -2.58 19.40
CA PHE A 173 -9.09 -3.40 18.93
C PHE A 173 -9.48 -4.20 17.67
N ARG A 174 -8.57 -4.22 16.70
CA ARG A 174 -8.64 -4.98 15.46
C ARG A 174 -7.26 -5.50 15.10
N THR A 175 -7.16 -6.78 14.83
CA THR A 175 -5.96 -7.42 14.28
C THR A 175 -5.69 -6.92 12.85
N GLN A 176 -4.44 -7.03 12.39
CA GLN A 176 -4.07 -6.63 11.03
C GLN A 176 -4.88 -7.39 9.95
N PRO A 177 -5.13 -8.71 10.06
CA PRO A 177 -5.99 -9.42 9.12
C PRO A 177 -7.46 -8.97 9.15
N GLU A 178 -7.99 -8.58 10.31
CA GLU A 178 -9.34 -8.00 10.39
C GLU A 178 -9.41 -6.65 9.67
N LEU A 179 -8.42 -5.77 9.89
CA LEU A 179 -8.31 -4.51 9.16
C LEU A 179 -8.24 -4.73 7.65
N ALA A 180 -7.41 -5.68 7.21
CA ALA A 180 -7.28 -6.06 5.80
C ALA A 180 -8.62 -6.54 5.21
N ARG A 181 -9.37 -7.35 5.95
CA ARG A 181 -10.69 -7.83 5.53
C ARG A 181 -11.70 -6.70 5.40
N GLU A 182 -11.71 -5.77 6.36
CA GLU A 182 -12.56 -4.58 6.28
C GLU A 182 -12.19 -3.70 5.08
N MET A 183 -10.90 -3.54 4.75
CA MET A 183 -10.46 -2.82 3.55
C MET A 183 -10.94 -3.48 2.26
N ILE A 184 -10.89 -4.81 2.20
CA ILE A 184 -11.41 -5.60 1.06
C ILE A 184 -12.92 -5.42 0.94
N ALA A 185 -13.65 -5.51 2.06
CA ALA A 185 -15.10 -5.33 2.10
C ALA A 185 -15.51 -3.92 1.63
N ASP A 186 -14.82 -2.89 2.11
CA ASP A 186 -15.08 -1.50 1.72
C ASP A 186 -14.75 -1.25 0.24
N ALA A 187 -13.70 -1.87 -0.29
CA ALA A 187 -13.37 -1.79 -1.72
C ALA A 187 -14.47 -2.46 -2.57
N ILE A 188 -15.05 -3.57 -2.10
CA ILE A 188 -16.17 -4.23 -2.78
C ILE A 188 -17.44 -3.38 -2.73
N ALA A 189 -17.78 -2.86 -1.55
CA ALA A 189 -18.93 -1.98 -1.36
C ALA A 189 -18.82 -0.71 -2.23
N ALA A 190 -17.59 -0.19 -2.40
CA ALA A 190 -17.29 0.93 -3.28
C ALA A 190 -17.23 0.57 -4.78
N GLY A 191 -17.48 -0.69 -5.16
CA GLY A 191 -17.49 -1.11 -6.57
C GLY A 191 -16.11 -1.18 -7.22
N VAL A 192 -15.02 -1.31 -6.44
CA VAL A 192 -13.65 -1.39 -6.98
C VAL A 192 -13.50 -2.71 -7.77
N PRO A 193 -13.17 -2.64 -9.08
CA PRO A 193 -13.02 -3.82 -9.92
C PRO A 193 -11.65 -4.46 -9.68
N PHE A 194 -11.62 -5.60 -9.01
CA PHE A 194 -10.43 -6.46 -8.92
C PHE A 194 -10.84 -7.93 -8.88
N ARG A 195 -9.99 -8.78 -9.43
CA ARG A 195 -10.19 -10.23 -9.50
C ARG A 195 -9.51 -10.97 -8.36
N TRP A 196 -8.37 -10.44 -7.92
CA TRP A 196 -7.46 -11.13 -6.99
C TRP A 196 -7.24 -10.30 -5.74
N VAL A 197 -7.04 -10.99 -4.62
CA VAL A 197 -6.50 -10.40 -3.40
C VAL A 197 -5.11 -11.00 -3.16
N GLY A 198 -4.10 -10.15 -3.01
CA GLY A 198 -2.75 -10.54 -2.64
C GLY A 198 -2.46 -10.19 -1.19
N GLY A 199 -1.65 -11.00 -0.51
CA GLY A 199 -1.14 -10.70 0.81
C GLY A 199 0.13 -11.49 1.10
N ASP A 200 0.88 -11.04 2.11
CA ASP A 200 2.07 -11.73 2.59
C ASP A 200 1.72 -13.01 3.38
N SER A 201 2.71 -13.66 4.02
CA SER A 201 2.48 -14.88 4.80
C SER A 201 1.63 -14.68 6.05
N VAL A 202 1.67 -13.49 6.67
CA VAL A 202 0.86 -13.18 7.87
C VAL A 202 -0.63 -13.27 7.53
N TYR A 203 -1.02 -12.84 6.33
CA TYR A 203 -2.38 -13.00 5.83
C TYR A 203 -2.64 -14.40 5.25
N GLY A 204 -1.70 -14.92 4.47
CA GLY A 204 -1.85 -16.20 3.76
C GLY A 204 -2.01 -17.40 4.69
N ASP A 205 -1.45 -17.34 5.90
CA ASP A 205 -1.56 -18.40 6.91
C ASP A 205 -2.69 -18.17 7.92
N ASN A 206 -3.39 -17.04 7.86
CA ASN A 206 -4.55 -16.76 8.70
C ASN A 206 -5.83 -17.38 8.09
N PRO A 207 -6.44 -18.41 8.71
CA PRO A 207 -7.61 -19.08 8.16
C PRO A 207 -8.82 -18.15 8.05
N THR A 208 -9.00 -17.24 9.00
CA THR A 208 -10.09 -16.25 9.01
C THR A 208 -9.99 -15.28 7.82
N PHE A 209 -8.77 -14.89 7.46
CA PHE A 209 -8.54 -14.03 6.30
C PHE A 209 -8.77 -14.78 4.98
N VAL A 210 -8.26 -16.01 4.86
CA VAL A 210 -8.36 -16.81 3.63
C VAL A 210 -9.77 -17.34 3.40
N GLN A 211 -10.46 -17.80 4.45
CA GLN A 211 -11.79 -18.41 4.36
C GLN A 211 -12.93 -17.39 4.51
N GLY A 212 -12.68 -16.26 5.17
CA GLY A 212 -13.66 -15.18 5.35
C GLY A 212 -13.71 -14.16 4.21
N GLY A 213 -12.98 -14.42 3.12
CA GLY A 213 -13.03 -13.61 1.90
C GLY A 213 -14.36 -13.79 1.16
N PRO A 214 -14.81 -12.77 0.39
CA PRO A 214 -16.02 -12.89 -0.41
C PRO A 214 -15.84 -13.98 -1.47
N GLU A 215 -16.87 -14.83 -1.63
CA GLU A 215 -16.87 -16.06 -2.45
C GLU A 215 -16.38 -15.86 -3.91
N ALA A 216 -16.40 -14.63 -4.41
CA ALA A 216 -16.05 -14.30 -5.80
C ALA A 216 -14.58 -13.88 -6.05
N ARG A 217 -13.71 -13.77 -5.03
CA ARG A 217 -12.34 -13.24 -5.20
C ARG A 217 -11.28 -14.18 -4.63
N GLN A 218 -10.26 -14.47 -5.44
CA GLN A 218 -9.24 -15.48 -5.11
C GLN A 218 -8.08 -14.85 -4.31
N VAL A 219 -7.73 -15.44 -3.16
CA VAL A 219 -6.61 -15.02 -2.32
C VAL A 219 -5.33 -15.74 -2.76
N VAL A 220 -4.31 -14.99 -3.16
CA VAL A 220 -3.03 -15.52 -3.63
C VAL A 220 -2.02 -15.54 -2.48
N ARG A 221 -1.50 -16.73 -2.15
CA ARG A 221 -0.40 -16.91 -1.17
C ARG A 221 0.95 -16.49 -1.76
N PRO A 222 1.94 -16.10 -0.93
CA PRO A 222 3.31 -15.85 -1.38
C PRO A 222 3.89 -17.09 -2.09
N GLY A 223 4.27 -16.91 -3.36
CA GLY A 223 4.68 -17.99 -4.28
C GLY A 223 4.79 -17.52 -5.73
N HIS A 224 4.05 -16.46 -6.08
CA HIS A 224 4.11 -15.80 -7.38
C HIS A 224 4.82 -14.45 -7.31
N ARG A 225 5.74 -14.22 -8.26
CA ARG A 225 6.29 -12.90 -8.53
C ARG A 225 5.33 -12.18 -9.48
N VAL A 226 4.46 -11.31 -8.97
CA VAL A 226 3.74 -10.35 -9.82
C VAL A 226 4.73 -9.27 -10.20
N ARG A 227 5.28 -9.34 -11.42
CA ARG A 227 6.18 -8.29 -11.93
C ARG A 227 5.31 -7.16 -12.47
N TYR A 228 5.21 -6.08 -11.72
CA TYR A 228 4.60 -4.85 -12.20
C TYR A 228 5.52 -4.24 -13.27
N PRO A 229 5.04 -3.96 -14.49
CA PRO A 229 5.83 -3.20 -15.45
C PRO A 229 6.11 -1.80 -14.90
N GLY A 230 7.36 -1.36 -14.98
CA GLY A 230 7.71 0.07 -14.95
C GLY A 230 8.19 0.69 -13.63
N VAL A 231 8.48 -0.06 -12.56
CA VAL A 231 9.15 0.53 -11.38
C VAL A 231 10.16 -0.45 -10.78
N ASP A 232 11.45 -0.18 -11.02
CA ASP A 232 12.52 -0.62 -10.13
C ASP A 232 12.52 0.36 -8.93
N PRO A 233 12.38 -0.09 -7.67
CA PRO A 233 12.30 0.83 -6.52
C PRO A 233 13.55 1.69 -6.29
N ALA A 234 14.63 1.48 -7.07
CA ALA A 234 15.93 2.06 -6.79
C ALA A 234 16.55 2.94 -7.88
N THR A 235 16.03 3.02 -9.11
CA THR A 235 16.71 3.82 -10.16
C THR A 235 15.78 4.21 -11.30
N GLY A 236 15.60 5.52 -11.51
CA GLY A 236 15.04 6.04 -12.75
C GLY A 236 15.99 5.81 -13.92
N GLY A 237 15.49 5.22 -15.00
CA GLY A 237 16.23 4.98 -16.23
C GLY A 237 15.40 4.19 -17.24
N ASP A 238 15.09 4.83 -18.36
CA ASP A 238 14.28 4.31 -19.47
C ASP A 238 15.07 3.39 -20.43
N SER A 239 14.32 2.74 -21.33
CA SER A 239 14.68 2.08 -22.59
C SER A 239 14.70 0.54 -22.59
N GLY A 240 13.57 -0.02 -23.03
CA GLY A 240 13.49 -1.41 -23.46
C GLY A 240 12.07 -1.84 -23.77
N ARG A 241 11.73 -1.94 -25.06
CA ARG A 241 10.45 -2.46 -25.56
C ARG A 241 10.26 -3.91 -25.03
N PRO A 242 9.19 -4.24 -24.29
CA PRO A 242 9.11 -5.52 -23.60
C PRO A 242 8.68 -6.67 -24.52
N THR A 243 9.43 -7.76 -24.50
CA THR A 243 9.04 -9.09 -24.99
C THR A 243 8.39 -9.90 -23.87
N THR A 244 7.26 -10.52 -24.16
CA THR A 244 6.58 -11.46 -23.27
C THR A 244 7.26 -12.83 -23.38
N GLU A 245 8.04 -13.26 -22.38
CA GLU A 245 8.35 -14.68 -22.24
C GLU A 245 7.34 -15.34 -21.29
N ALA A 246 6.33 -15.98 -21.90
CA ALA A 246 5.50 -16.96 -21.22
C ALA A 246 6.30 -18.26 -21.06
N VAL A 247 6.62 -18.64 -19.83
CA VAL A 247 7.14 -19.99 -19.58
C VAL A 247 6.00 -20.99 -19.83
N LYS A 248 6.12 -21.77 -20.90
CA LYS A 248 5.21 -22.88 -21.25
C LYS A 248 5.30 -23.97 -20.19
N GLY A 249 4.21 -24.21 -19.46
CA GLY A 249 3.97 -25.43 -18.70
C GLY A 249 2.53 -25.87 -18.93
N SER A 250 2.34 -27.05 -19.53
CA SER A 250 1.04 -27.67 -19.80
C SER A 250 0.47 -28.30 -18.53
N ALA A 251 -0.82 -28.11 -18.23
CA ALA A 251 -1.60 -29.06 -17.43
C ALA A 251 -3.10 -28.82 -17.62
N ALA A 252 -3.85 -29.91 -17.73
CA ALA A 252 -5.29 -30.00 -17.99
C ALA A 252 -6.17 -29.44 -16.84
N ASP A 253 -7.41 -29.07 -17.18
CA ASP A 253 -8.40 -28.40 -16.32
C ASP A 253 -8.85 -29.23 -15.10
N PRO A 254 -8.88 -28.65 -13.88
CA PRO A 254 -9.50 -29.24 -12.70
C PRO A 254 -10.81 -28.54 -12.25
N ALA A 255 -11.63 -29.30 -11.51
CA ALA A 255 -13.04 -29.02 -11.13
C ALA A 255 -13.27 -27.86 -10.12
N PRO A 256 -14.50 -27.29 -10.05
CA PRO A 256 -14.75 -25.90 -9.60
C PRO A 256 -14.84 -25.63 -8.08
N ASP A 257 -14.97 -26.64 -7.21
CA ASP A 257 -15.63 -26.40 -5.92
C ASP A 257 -14.77 -26.52 -4.65
N ARG A 258 -13.42 -26.48 -4.71
CA ARG A 258 -12.60 -26.56 -3.48
C ARG A 258 -11.31 -25.74 -3.50
N TRP A 259 -11.13 -24.91 -2.47
CA TRP A 259 -9.85 -24.35 -2.02
C TRP A 259 -8.81 -25.48 -1.84
N ARG A 260 -7.58 -25.35 -2.38
CA ARG A 260 -6.51 -26.35 -2.19
C ARG A 260 -5.16 -25.73 -1.84
N THR A 261 -4.43 -26.42 -0.97
CA THR A 261 -3.00 -26.28 -0.64
C THR A 261 -2.20 -27.38 -1.36
N SER A 262 -0.93 -27.15 -1.73
CA SER A 262 -0.03 -28.22 -2.24
C SER A 262 1.47 -27.93 -1.97
N PRO A 263 2.35 -28.94 -1.80
CA PRO A 263 3.76 -28.75 -1.41
C PRO A 263 4.70 -28.64 -2.64
N GLY A 264 5.70 -27.73 -2.58
CA GLY A 264 6.63 -27.43 -3.70
C GLY A 264 7.98 -28.18 -3.67
N GLY A 265 8.48 -28.57 -4.86
CA GLY A 265 9.75 -29.29 -5.08
C GLY A 265 10.98 -28.40 -5.34
N ARG A 266 12.19 -28.96 -5.10
CA ARG A 266 13.52 -28.30 -5.17
C ARG A 266 14.05 -28.16 -6.61
N GLY A 267 14.72 -27.03 -6.91
CA GLY A 267 15.52 -26.82 -8.14
C GLY A 267 16.76 -25.96 -7.88
N ASP A 268 17.90 -26.35 -8.48
CA ASP A 268 19.29 -25.95 -8.19
C ASP A 268 19.87 -24.80 -9.04
N ARG A 269 20.90 -24.10 -8.49
CA ARG A 269 21.94 -23.18 -9.07
C ARG A 269 21.72 -21.64 -9.00
N PRO A 270 22.79 -20.80 -9.10
CA PRO A 270 23.64 -20.35 -7.99
C PRO A 270 23.51 -18.84 -7.67
N LEU A 271 23.86 -18.50 -6.43
CA LEU A 271 23.78 -17.19 -5.77
C LEU A 271 24.81 -16.17 -6.30
N THR A 272 24.38 -14.97 -6.70
CA THR A 272 25.22 -13.76 -6.72
C THR A 272 24.90 -12.87 -5.51
N ARG A 273 25.95 -12.64 -4.71
CA ARG A 273 25.94 -12.06 -3.38
C ARG A 273 26.20 -10.55 -3.47
N ASN A 274 25.19 -9.70 -3.25
CA ASN A 274 25.43 -8.28 -2.98
C ASN A 274 25.58 -8.03 -1.48
N ARG A 275 26.80 -7.65 -1.11
CA ARG A 275 27.29 -7.45 0.24
C ARG A 275 27.16 -5.95 0.56
N LEU A 276 26.30 -5.60 1.50
CA LEU A 276 26.50 -4.42 2.34
C LEU A 276 26.55 -4.95 3.78
N ALA A 277 27.70 -4.80 4.42
CA ALA A 277 28.03 -5.31 5.75
C ALA A 277 28.91 -4.23 6.44
N PRO A 278 28.93 -4.10 7.79
CA PRO A 278 29.02 -5.25 8.69
C PRO A 278 28.05 -5.25 9.88
N GLY A 279 27.63 -6.46 10.26
CA GLY A 279 26.89 -6.77 11.48
C GLY A 279 26.17 -8.10 11.34
N GLY A 280 26.80 -9.19 11.79
CA GLY A 280 26.44 -10.56 11.44
C GLY A 280 25.08 -11.03 11.94
N GLY A 281 24.28 -11.55 11.01
CA GLY A 281 23.11 -12.38 11.28
C GLY A 281 22.79 -13.18 10.01
N ARG A 282 22.74 -14.50 10.12
CA ARG A 282 22.45 -15.39 8.96
C ARG A 282 20.99 -15.20 8.54
N GLY A 283 20.73 -14.34 7.57
CA GLY A 283 19.41 -14.18 6.95
C GLY A 283 19.06 -15.42 6.12
N ARG A 284 17.87 -16.00 6.36
CA ARG A 284 17.32 -17.08 5.52
C ARG A 284 16.78 -16.50 4.22
N ASP A 285 17.21 -17.11 3.13
CA ASP A 285 16.87 -16.80 1.74
C ASP A 285 15.44 -17.26 1.43
N GLN A 286 14.55 -16.35 1.05
CA GLN A 286 13.17 -16.69 0.63
C GLN A 286 13.14 -16.91 -0.88
N ARG A 287 13.01 -18.17 -1.31
CA ARG A 287 12.83 -18.59 -2.71
C ARG A 287 11.35 -18.77 -3.03
N THR A 288 10.89 -18.28 -4.19
CA THR A 288 9.48 -18.40 -4.64
C THR A 288 9.36 -18.73 -6.13
N THR A 289 8.52 -19.74 -6.43
CA THR A 289 8.13 -20.23 -7.77
C THR A 289 6.65 -20.63 -7.71
N GLY A 290 5.82 -20.39 -8.75
CA GLY A 290 4.39 -20.74 -8.76
C GLY A 290 3.66 -20.59 -10.10
N VAL A 291 2.50 -21.28 -10.26
CA VAL A 291 1.78 -21.71 -11.49
C VAL A 291 0.39 -21.06 -11.72
N ARG A 292 -0.09 -21.01 -12.98
CA ARG A 292 -1.32 -20.35 -13.51
C ARG A 292 -2.58 -21.25 -13.50
N VAL A 293 -3.79 -20.70 -13.29
CA VAL A 293 -5.09 -21.39 -13.56
C VAL A 293 -6.10 -20.41 -14.21
N ARG A 294 -6.90 -20.89 -15.19
CA ARG A 294 -7.78 -20.09 -16.08
C ARG A 294 -9.27 -20.21 -15.70
N ARG A 295 -10.04 -19.18 -16.04
CA ARG A 295 -11.49 -18.99 -15.85
C ARG A 295 -12.31 -19.99 -16.69
N GLY A 296 -13.38 -20.54 -16.12
CA GLY A 296 -14.46 -21.19 -16.88
C GLY A 296 -15.45 -20.14 -17.40
N ASP A 297 -15.78 -20.24 -18.69
CA ASP A 297 -16.75 -19.38 -19.37
C ASP A 297 -18.19 -19.87 -19.07
N GLY A 298 -19.07 -18.96 -18.66
CA GLY A 298 -20.51 -19.20 -18.58
C GLY A 298 -21.19 -18.76 -19.87
N LEU A 299 -21.69 -19.74 -20.61
CA LEU A 299 -22.42 -19.62 -21.87
C LEU A 299 -23.78 -18.93 -21.73
N VAL A 300 -24.17 -18.30 -22.84
CA VAL A 300 -25.48 -17.76 -23.20
C VAL A 300 -26.60 -18.80 -23.07
N SER A 301 -27.65 -18.44 -22.33
CA SER A 301 -29.08 -18.54 -22.72
C SER A 301 -29.96 -18.01 -21.59
#